data_AF-A0A517SY00-F1
#
_entry.id   AF-A0A517SY00-F1
#
_cell.length_a   1.000
_cell.length_b   1.000
_cell.length_c   1.000
_cell.angle_alpha   90.00
_cell.angle_beta   90.00
_cell.angle_gamma   90.00
#
_symmetry.space_group_name_H-M   'P 1'
#
loop_
_entity.id
_entity.type
_entity.pdbx_description
1 polymer ?
#
loop_
_entity_poly.entity_id
_entity_poly.type
_entity_poly.pdbx_seq_one_letter_code
_entity_poly.pdbx_strand_id
1 'polypeptide(L)'
;MSRSAACCVLIRDGQQHCYVDVWACLRRELIWGPDEFEAWLVAGGEADEEPEDLCGVAVVDFDTKVLAWGEVDSLPRRRAWLLYSQLLQHAWPGFSLSEIASSDLQRVVCDLLDLPFDPEDDEEWDDRPEDVQAAASDFLPGMWEDDDGDEDDDDEEDDQDEPPFSEDNQGAWVTIVDETGEVSQRGMVELSEDVLSGKGSVLAELIALQPVDLPAEKFVTEGLLFDQQQRRMVYWGQGGEKLVRKLQTGWPDWTVETLLDGYLQQCQASGQAGVPMSDAEVLGGFLPGLLSNKRLDMANLLGAMGGSLKKSAIKATGCLTFVLALPILLVAVFTGLWEEAGYALLGLVVIVVIGFKVIEAKVKSKIQNVLGSSDDAMQEQRPPVAGPMDEAERRKRMDQMLKACQLPTLAEAEPYFDDVQQMLLGLDD
;
A
#
# COMPACT_ATOMS: atom_id res chain seq x y z
N MET A 1 -12.31 12.79 11.05
CA MET A 1 -11.65 12.26 9.86
C MET A 1 -12.22 13.04 8.71
N SER A 2 -11.46 14.03 8.25
CA SER A 2 -11.59 14.59 6.91
C SER A 2 -11.59 13.44 5.91
N ARG A 3 -12.32 13.59 4.80
CA ARG A 3 -12.30 12.59 3.73
C ARG A 3 -11.14 12.95 2.82
N SER A 4 -10.12 12.10 2.74
CA SER A 4 -9.07 12.25 1.75
C SER A 4 -9.68 12.19 0.35
N ALA A 5 -9.30 13.11 -0.53
CA ALA A 5 -9.85 13.22 -1.88
C ALA A 5 -8.76 13.44 -2.91
N ALA A 6 -9.01 13.04 -4.15
CA ALA A 6 -8.14 13.38 -5.26
C ALA A 6 -8.53 14.77 -5.81
N CYS A 7 -7.55 15.64 -5.97
CA CYS A 7 -7.71 16.93 -6.65
C CYS A 7 -7.28 16.80 -8.12
N CYS A 8 -8.17 17.14 -9.04
CA CYS A 8 -7.91 17.07 -10.48
C CYS A 8 -8.06 18.47 -11.09
N VAL A 9 -6.98 18.98 -11.68
CA VAL A 9 -6.95 20.29 -12.34
C VAL A 9 -6.85 20.09 -13.84
N LEU A 10 -7.81 20.63 -14.59
CA LEU A 10 -7.77 20.68 -16.06
C LEU A 10 -7.43 22.10 -16.51
N ILE A 11 -6.45 22.24 -17.40
CA ILE A 11 -6.06 23.51 -18.02
C ILE A 11 -6.36 23.44 -19.51
N ARG A 12 -7.21 24.36 -19.99
CA ARG A 12 -7.56 24.47 -21.41
C ARG A 12 -7.86 25.92 -21.76
N ASP A 13 -7.36 26.38 -22.90
CA ASP A 13 -7.48 27.76 -23.38
C ASP A 13 -7.02 28.80 -22.32
N GLY A 14 -6.01 28.43 -21.53
CA GLY A 14 -5.49 29.22 -20.40
C GLY A 14 -6.43 29.34 -19.19
N GLN A 15 -7.52 28.57 -19.16
CA GLN A 15 -8.45 28.50 -18.03
C GLN A 15 -8.21 27.24 -17.21
N GLN A 16 -8.21 27.37 -15.88
CA GLN A 16 -8.07 26.27 -14.95
C GLN A 16 -9.45 25.90 -14.39
N HIS A 17 -9.74 24.61 -14.38
CA HIS A 17 -10.96 24.04 -13.82
C HIS A 17 -10.57 22.96 -12.80
N CYS A 18 -11.08 23.10 -11.57
CA CYS A 18 -10.77 22.20 -10.47
C CYS A 18 -11.93 21.22 -10.24
N TYR A 19 -11.59 19.95 -10.02
CA TYR A 19 -12.52 18.87 -9.75
C TYR A 19 -12.00 18.06 -8.57
N VAL A 20 -12.90 17.60 -7.71
CA VAL A 20 -12.55 16.82 -6.53
C VAL A 20 -13.29 15.50 -6.56
N ASP A 21 -12.60 14.42 -6.20
CA ASP A 21 -13.22 13.10 -6.08
C ASP A 21 -12.70 12.36 -4.85
N VAL A 22 -13.59 12.15 -3.89
CA VAL A 22 -13.31 11.46 -2.61
C VAL A 22 -13.13 9.94 -2.75
N TRP A 23 -13.34 9.40 -3.95
CA TRP A 23 -13.29 7.96 -4.27
C TRP A 23 -12.30 7.63 -5.40
N ALA A 24 -11.59 8.62 -5.94
CA ALA A 24 -10.76 8.42 -7.11
C ALA A 24 -9.48 7.67 -6.76
N CYS A 25 -9.27 6.56 -7.45
CA CYS A 25 -7.95 5.98 -7.62
C CYS A 25 -7.42 6.49 -8.97
N LEU A 26 -6.57 7.52 -8.94
CA LEU A 26 -6.16 8.24 -10.15
C LEU A 26 -5.58 7.31 -11.22
N ARG A 27 -4.84 6.26 -10.83
CA ARG A 27 -4.33 5.26 -11.80
C ARG A 27 -5.42 4.62 -12.64
N ARG A 28 -6.52 4.25 -12.01
CA ARG A 28 -7.65 3.60 -12.68
C ARG A 28 -8.32 4.55 -13.66
N GLU A 29 -8.36 5.84 -13.35
CA GLU A 29 -9.06 6.81 -14.19
C GLU A 29 -8.17 7.32 -15.33
N LEU A 30 -6.90 7.58 -15.04
CA LEU A 30 -5.93 8.08 -16.01
C LEU A 30 -5.64 7.06 -17.10
N ILE A 31 -5.68 5.75 -16.83
CA ILE A 31 -5.30 4.73 -17.82
C ILE A 31 -6.15 4.74 -19.09
N TRP A 32 -7.33 5.37 -19.08
CA TRP A 32 -8.24 5.39 -20.22
C TRP A 32 -7.95 6.50 -21.24
N GLY A 33 -7.04 7.42 -20.91
CA GLY A 33 -6.61 8.51 -21.79
C GLY A 33 -7.32 9.84 -21.53
N PRO A 34 -6.90 10.90 -22.25
CA PRO A 34 -7.30 12.27 -21.96
C PRO A 34 -8.80 12.53 -22.13
N ASP A 35 -9.41 12.00 -23.19
CA ASP A 35 -10.81 12.28 -23.54
C ASP A 35 -11.76 11.62 -22.53
N GLU A 36 -11.53 10.35 -22.20
CA GLU A 36 -12.31 9.62 -21.21
C GLU A 36 -12.15 10.17 -19.79
N PHE A 37 -10.94 10.58 -19.43
CA PHE A 37 -10.66 11.21 -18.15
C PHE A 37 -11.36 12.57 -18.01
N GLU A 38 -11.26 13.44 -19.02
CA GLU A 38 -11.95 14.73 -19.06
C GLU A 38 -13.47 14.56 -19.01
N ALA A 39 -14.03 13.67 -19.84
CA ALA A 39 -15.48 13.42 -19.87
C ALA A 39 -16.00 12.93 -18.51
N TRP A 40 -15.22 12.10 -17.81
CA TRP A 40 -15.54 11.63 -16.46
C TRP A 40 -15.48 12.75 -15.43
N LEU A 41 -14.50 13.65 -15.49
CA LEU A 41 -14.37 14.82 -14.58
C LEU A 41 -15.52 15.81 -14.76
N VAL A 42 -15.76 16.24 -16.01
CA VAL A 42 -16.79 17.23 -16.33
C VAL A 42 -18.19 16.75 -15.91
N ALA A 43 -18.46 15.45 -16.00
CA ALA A 43 -19.71 14.87 -15.55
C ALA A 43 -19.96 14.97 -14.03
N GLY A 44 -18.90 15.14 -13.23
CA GLY A 44 -18.99 15.33 -11.78
C GLY A 44 -19.28 16.76 -11.34
N GLY A 45 -19.07 17.74 -12.23
CA GLY A 45 -19.13 19.16 -11.91
C GLY A 45 -17.82 19.66 -11.29
N GLU A 46 -17.55 20.95 -11.48
CA GLU A 46 -16.40 21.62 -10.87
C GLU A 46 -16.58 21.73 -9.36
N ALA A 47 -15.48 21.62 -8.63
CA ALA A 47 -15.46 21.77 -7.18
C ALA A 47 -15.46 23.26 -6.80
N ASP A 48 -16.35 23.62 -5.88
CA ASP A 48 -16.40 24.98 -5.32
C ASP A 48 -15.37 25.19 -4.19
N GLU A 49 -14.88 24.10 -3.59
CA GLU A 49 -13.97 24.11 -2.43
C GLU A 49 -12.85 23.08 -2.60
N GLU A 50 -11.67 23.36 -2.04
CA GLU A 50 -10.55 22.44 -1.96
C GLU A 50 -10.82 21.34 -0.91
N PRO A 51 -10.38 20.09 -1.15
CA PRO A 51 -10.46 19.07 -0.12
C PRO A 51 -9.47 19.39 1.01
N GLU A 52 -9.92 19.21 2.26
CA GLU A 52 -9.06 19.38 3.45
C GLU A 52 -7.92 18.35 3.53
N ASP A 53 -8.05 17.22 2.83
CA ASP A 53 -7.11 16.12 2.86
C ASP A 53 -6.96 15.52 1.45
N LEU A 54 -5.73 15.36 0.97
CA LEU A 54 -5.43 14.93 -0.39
C LEU A 54 -4.91 13.49 -0.40
N CYS A 55 -5.62 12.60 -1.11
CA CYS A 55 -5.10 11.26 -1.43
C CYS A 55 -4.44 11.18 -2.80
N GLY A 56 -4.56 12.22 -3.63
CA GLY A 56 -3.89 12.29 -4.92
C GLY A 56 -4.14 13.58 -5.68
N VAL A 57 -3.31 13.82 -6.69
CA VAL A 57 -3.36 15.02 -7.53
C VAL A 57 -3.16 14.61 -8.99
N ALA A 58 -3.98 15.15 -9.89
CA ALA A 58 -3.76 15.08 -11.32
C ALA A 58 -3.92 16.46 -11.95
N VAL A 59 -2.93 16.88 -12.73
CA VAL A 59 -2.89 18.16 -13.42
C VAL A 59 -2.74 17.87 -14.90
N VAL A 60 -3.78 18.18 -15.66
CA VAL A 60 -3.83 17.94 -17.10
C VAL A 60 -3.86 19.28 -17.81
N ASP A 61 -2.76 19.63 -18.45
CA ASP A 61 -2.67 20.79 -19.30
C ASP A 61 -2.87 20.36 -20.77
N PHE A 62 -4.05 20.63 -21.31
CA PHE A 62 -4.39 20.35 -22.70
C PHE A 62 -3.73 21.31 -23.69
N ASP A 63 -3.33 22.51 -23.24
CA ASP A 63 -2.70 23.52 -24.08
C ASP A 63 -1.24 23.16 -24.35
N THR A 64 -0.51 22.74 -23.32
CA THR A 64 0.90 22.33 -23.41
C THR A 64 1.11 20.83 -23.56
N LYS A 65 0.03 20.04 -23.40
CA LYS A 65 0.03 18.58 -23.40
C LYS A 65 0.94 18.01 -22.31
N VAL A 66 0.64 18.35 -21.07
CA VAL A 66 1.33 17.84 -19.89
C VAL A 66 0.33 17.13 -18.99
N LEU A 67 0.70 15.94 -18.49
CA LEU A 67 0.01 15.27 -17.39
C LEU A 67 1.01 15.14 -16.24
N ALA A 68 0.78 15.88 -15.17
CA ALA A 68 1.47 15.70 -13.89
C ALA A 68 0.53 15.00 -12.92
N TRP A 69 0.96 13.93 -12.26
CA TRP A 69 0.07 13.19 -11.37
C TRP A 69 0.81 12.47 -10.25
N GLY A 70 0.15 12.26 -9.13
CA GLY A 70 0.64 11.44 -8.04
C GLY A 70 -0.48 11.07 -7.08
N GLU A 71 -0.26 10.05 -6.26
CA GLU A 71 -1.21 9.60 -5.24
C GLU A 71 -0.44 9.05 -4.04
N VAL A 72 -1.06 9.06 -2.87
CA VAL A 72 -0.45 8.58 -1.61
C VAL A 72 -0.17 7.09 -1.71
N ASP A 73 -1.16 6.31 -2.14
CA ASP A 73 -1.06 4.85 -2.29
C ASP A 73 -0.39 4.48 -3.62
N SER A 74 0.90 4.75 -3.80
CA SER A 74 1.60 4.44 -5.06
C SER A 74 1.85 2.92 -5.23
N LEU A 75 2.07 2.45 -6.47
CA LEU A 75 2.21 1.01 -6.75
C LEU A 75 3.43 0.45 -5.99
N PRO A 76 3.26 -0.50 -5.06
CA PRO A 76 4.27 -0.83 -4.02
C PRO A 76 5.60 -1.32 -4.57
N ARG A 77 5.66 -1.70 -5.86
CA ARG A 77 6.84 -2.25 -6.51
C ARG A 77 7.25 -1.41 -7.71
N ARG A 78 8.55 -1.14 -7.81
CA ARG A 78 9.13 -0.37 -8.93
C ARG A 78 8.77 -0.94 -10.30
N ARG A 79 8.71 -2.27 -10.43
CA ARG A 79 8.33 -2.91 -11.70
C ARG A 79 6.87 -2.72 -12.05
N ALA A 80 5.97 -2.79 -11.07
CA ALA A 80 4.54 -2.47 -11.29
C ALA A 80 4.39 -1.04 -11.79
N TRP A 81 5.13 -0.09 -11.20
CA TRP A 81 5.20 1.28 -11.65
C TRP A 81 5.67 1.43 -13.11
N LEU A 82 6.73 0.71 -13.51
CA LEU A 82 7.24 0.76 -14.88
C LEU A 82 6.22 0.22 -15.89
N LEU A 83 5.57 -0.90 -15.59
CA LEU A 83 4.54 -1.48 -16.46
C LEU A 83 3.32 -0.56 -16.56
N TYR A 84 2.86 0.00 -15.44
CA TYR A 84 1.79 0.99 -15.42
C TYR A 84 2.16 2.25 -16.22
N SER A 85 3.39 2.75 -16.06
CA SER A 85 3.89 3.92 -16.80
C SER A 85 3.90 3.68 -18.32
N GLN A 86 4.24 2.47 -18.78
CA GLN A 86 4.18 2.10 -20.20
C GLN A 86 2.73 2.12 -20.72
N LEU A 87 1.78 1.57 -19.95
CA LEU A 87 0.36 1.62 -20.29
C LEU A 87 -0.16 3.06 -20.33
N LEU A 88 0.19 3.86 -19.32
CA LEU A 88 -0.22 5.26 -19.24
C LEU A 88 0.35 6.09 -20.41
N GLN A 89 1.63 5.87 -20.77
CA GLN A 89 2.25 6.52 -21.92
C GLN A 89 1.56 6.16 -23.24
N HIS A 90 1.07 4.93 -23.38
CA HIS A 90 0.26 4.54 -24.53
C HIS A 90 -1.12 5.22 -24.53
N ALA A 91 -1.77 5.33 -23.37
CA ALA A 91 -3.08 5.94 -23.22
C ALA A 91 -3.09 7.46 -23.44
N TRP A 92 -1.96 8.14 -23.24
CA TRP A 92 -1.82 9.60 -23.36
C TRP A 92 -0.90 10.04 -24.51
N PRO A 93 -1.27 9.77 -25.78
CA PRO A 93 -0.41 10.04 -26.92
C PRO A 93 -0.13 11.54 -27.09
N GLY A 94 1.16 11.88 -27.10
CA GLY A 94 1.63 13.26 -27.33
C GLY A 94 1.61 14.15 -26.09
N PHE A 95 1.31 13.61 -24.92
CA PHE A 95 1.50 14.29 -23.63
C PHE A 95 2.89 13.99 -23.06
N SER A 96 3.46 14.97 -22.36
CA SER A 96 4.61 14.77 -21.48
C SER A 96 4.09 14.34 -20.11
N LEU A 97 4.55 13.20 -19.61
CA LEU A 97 4.10 12.63 -18.36
C LEU A 97 5.12 12.91 -17.26
N SER A 98 4.67 13.42 -16.11
CA SER A 98 5.49 13.62 -14.92
C SER A 98 4.79 13.09 -13.68
N GLU A 99 5.54 12.41 -12.83
CA GLU A 99 5.07 11.97 -11.53
C GLU A 99 5.28 13.07 -10.49
N ILE A 100 4.29 13.28 -9.63
CA ILE A 100 4.37 14.11 -8.43
C ILE A 100 4.63 13.16 -7.28
N ALA A 101 5.71 13.38 -6.52
CA ALA A 101 5.99 12.60 -5.32
C ALA A 101 4.86 12.80 -4.29
N SER A 102 4.55 11.78 -3.49
CA SER A 102 3.50 11.85 -2.46
C SER A 102 3.67 13.07 -1.53
N SER A 103 4.90 13.34 -1.08
CA SER A 103 5.19 14.54 -0.25
C SER A 103 4.98 15.86 -1.00
N ASP A 104 5.09 15.88 -2.33
CA ASP A 104 4.93 17.12 -3.09
C ASP A 104 3.46 17.39 -3.48
N LEU A 105 2.51 16.50 -3.18
CA LEU A 105 1.11 16.60 -3.61
C LEU A 105 0.45 17.89 -3.11
N GLN A 106 0.53 18.14 -1.80
CA GLN A 106 -0.06 19.34 -1.19
C GLN A 106 0.56 20.62 -1.76
N ARG A 107 1.89 20.66 -1.87
CA ARG A 107 2.61 21.80 -2.43
C ARG A 107 2.15 22.12 -3.86
N VAL A 108 2.02 21.10 -4.71
CA VAL A 108 1.58 21.29 -6.10
C VAL A 108 0.17 21.87 -6.16
N VAL A 109 -0.76 21.41 -5.31
CA VAL A 109 -2.11 21.97 -5.27
C VAL A 109 -2.10 23.42 -4.78
N CYS A 110 -1.37 23.72 -3.70
CA CYS A 110 -1.26 25.10 -3.20
C CYS A 110 -0.67 26.05 -4.25
N ASP A 111 0.40 25.63 -4.94
CA ASP A 111 1.03 26.42 -6.00
C ASP A 111 0.08 26.66 -7.19
N LEU A 112 -0.73 25.67 -7.56
CA LEU A 112 -1.69 25.77 -8.66
C LEU A 112 -2.89 26.66 -8.33
N LEU A 113 -3.33 26.64 -7.08
CA LEU A 113 -4.49 27.39 -6.60
C LEU A 113 -4.12 28.77 -6.01
N ASP A 114 -2.85 29.16 -6.06
CA ASP A 114 -2.31 30.40 -5.47
C ASP A 114 -2.64 30.52 -3.96
N LEU A 115 -2.50 29.40 -3.25
CA LEU A 115 -2.77 29.28 -1.83
C LEU A 115 -1.47 29.29 -1.01
N PRO A 116 -1.51 29.78 0.25
CA PRO A 116 -0.35 29.71 1.12
C PRO A 116 -0.05 28.25 1.48
N PHE A 117 1.18 27.81 1.21
CA PHE A 117 1.71 26.52 1.65
C PHE A 117 2.47 26.67 2.97
N ASP A 118 2.09 25.91 4.00
CA ASP A 118 2.85 25.79 5.24
C ASP A 118 3.79 24.58 5.16
N PRO A 119 5.12 24.77 5.10
CA PRO A 119 6.06 23.66 5.02
C PRO A 119 6.10 22.80 6.30
N GLU A 120 5.56 23.27 7.43
CA GLU A 120 5.47 22.45 8.66
C GLU A 120 4.44 21.30 8.51
N ASP A 121 3.51 21.39 7.55
CA ASP A 121 2.51 20.35 7.24
C ASP A 121 3.07 19.23 6.31
N ASP A 122 4.28 19.38 5.75
CA ASP A 122 4.92 18.41 4.84
C ASP A 122 5.78 17.36 5.59
N GLU A 123 6.07 17.58 6.88
CA GLU A 123 6.87 16.66 7.70
C GLU A 123 6.10 15.38 8.11
N GLU A 124 4.77 15.35 7.93
CA GLU A 124 3.89 14.26 8.40
C GLU A 124 3.80 13.06 7.42
N TRP A 125 4.41 13.13 6.22
CA TRP A 125 4.27 12.11 5.17
C TRP A 125 5.45 11.11 5.04
N ASP A 126 6.49 11.21 5.87
CA ASP A 126 7.65 10.31 5.86
C ASP A 126 7.70 9.55 7.20
N ASP A 127 6.67 8.73 7.48
CA ASP A 127 6.54 7.82 8.64
C ASP A 127 7.57 6.66 8.62
N ARG A 128 8.74 6.90 8.03
CA ARG A 128 9.82 5.91 7.96
C ARG A 128 10.33 5.62 9.37
N PRO A 129 10.72 4.37 9.66
CA PRO A 129 11.33 4.03 10.93
C PRO A 129 12.54 4.91 11.23
N GLU A 130 12.66 5.38 12.47
CA GLU A 130 13.74 6.30 12.85
C GLU A 130 15.13 5.65 12.71
N ASP A 131 15.24 4.36 13.02
CA ASP A 131 16.50 3.62 13.05
C ASP A 131 16.41 2.18 12.50
N VAL A 132 17.57 1.57 12.27
CA VAL A 132 17.71 0.20 11.74
C VAL A 132 17.00 -0.84 12.62
N GLN A 133 16.96 -0.67 13.94
CA GLN A 133 16.33 -1.63 14.85
C GLN A 133 14.81 -1.55 14.76
N ALA A 134 14.26 -0.33 14.73
CA ALA A 134 12.84 -0.08 14.52
C ALA A 134 12.39 -0.60 13.14
N ALA A 135 13.20 -0.41 12.09
CA ALA A 135 12.90 -0.94 10.76
C ALA A 135 12.90 -2.47 10.69
N ALA A 136 13.74 -3.12 11.51
CA ALA A 136 13.89 -4.57 11.52
C ALA A 136 13.03 -5.29 12.57
N SER A 137 12.25 -4.57 13.39
CA SER A 137 11.50 -5.16 14.51
C SER A 137 10.58 -6.30 14.07
N ASP A 138 9.93 -6.15 12.92
CA ASP A 138 8.99 -7.13 12.37
C ASP A 138 9.69 -8.31 11.69
N PHE A 139 11.02 -8.23 11.56
CA PHE A 139 11.89 -9.23 10.94
C PHE A 139 12.78 -9.94 11.96
N LEU A 140 12.70 -9.54 13.24
CA LEU A 140 13.51 -10.10 14.32
C LEU A 140 12.67 -11.09 15.15
N PRO A 141 12.99 -12.39 15.14
CA PRO A 141 12.27 -13.37 15.95
C PRO A 141 12.44 -13.07 17.44
N GLY A 142 11.31 -12.99 18.17
CA GLY A 142 11.28 -12.91 19.63
C GLY A 142 11.35 -11.51 20.25
N MET A 143 11.26 -10.41 19.48
CA MET A 143 11.30 -9.06 20.08
C MET A 143 9.96 -8.54 20.62
N TRP A 144 8.87 -9.28 20.40
CA TRP A 144 7.53 -8.96 20.92
C TRP A 144 7.15 -9.73 22.20
N GLU A 145 8.07 -10.50 22.80
CA GLU A 145 7.76 -11.40 23.93
C GLU A 145 8.04 -10.84 25.34
N ASP A 146 8.52 -9.60 25.48
CA ASP A 146 8.95 -9.05 26.78
C ASP A 146 8.05 -7.92 27.34
N ASP A 147 6.72 -8.00 27.15
CA ASP A 147 5.79 -7.21 27.98
C ASP A 147 4.68 -8.10 28.58
N ASP A 148 5.03 -8.61 29.76
CA ASP A 148 4.15 -9.01 30.86
C ASP A 148 3.39 -10.35 30.75
N GLY A 149 4.16 -11.42 30.95
CA GLY A 149 3.88 -12.59 31.79
C GLY A 149 2.43 -12.94 32.14
N ASP A 150 1.97 -14.06 31.58
CA ASP A 150 1.37 -15.14 32.36
C ASP A 150 1.67 -16.46 31.63
N GLU A 151 2.54 -17.28 32.26
CA GLU A 151 2.85 -18.65 31.86
C GLU A 151 1.57 -19.50 31.95
N ASP A 152 1.11 -20.06 30.82
CA ASP A 152 0.45 -21.35 30.67
C ASP A 152 -0.56 -21.30 29.50
N ASP A 153 -0.11 -21.50 28.26
CA ASP A 153 -0.94 -22.10 27.21
C ASP A 153 -0.06 -22.97 26.28
N ASP A 154 -0.10 -24.28 26.53
CA ASP A 154 0.30 -25.31 25.59
C ASP A 154 -0.73 -25.32 24.43
N ASP A 155 -0.25 -25.15 23.18
CA ASP A 155 -0.93 -25.26 21.87
C ASP A 155 -1.01 -23.97 21.02
N GLU A 156 -0.06 -23.02 21.16
CA GLU A 156 0.27 -22.12 20.04
C GLU A 156 1.14 -22.89 19.03
N GLU A 157 0.52 -23.32 17.93
CA GLU A 157 1.21 -23.90 16.77
C GLU A 157 2.23 -22.87 16.24
N ASP A 158 3.51 -23.02 16.64
CA ASP A 158 4.74 -22.62 15.94
C ASP A 158 4.60 -21.53 14.83
N ASP A 159 4.07 -20.35 15.17
CA ASP A 159 4.17 -19.15 14.30
C ASP A 159 5.65 -18.64 14.23
N GLN A 160 6.60 -19.34 14.88
CA GLN A 160 8.02 -19.00 14.94
C GLN A 160 8.82 -19.31 13.66
N ASP A 161 8.21 -19.97 12.66
CA ASP A 161 8.89 -20.39 11.42
C ASP A 161 8.44 -19.61 10.17
N GLU A 162 7.61 -18.56 10.30
CA GLU A 162 7.28 -17.75 9.13
C GLU A 162 8.54 -17.04 8.58
N PRO A 163 8.84 -17.18 7.29
CA PRO A 163 9.99 -16.53 6.71
C PRO A 163 9.83 -15.01 6.81
N PRO A 164 10.92 -14.26 7.05
CA PRO A 164 10.90 -12.81 7.18
C PRO A 164 10.22 -12.10 6.00
N PHE A 165 10.30 -12.70 4.81
CA PHE A 165 9.58 -12.24 3.63
C PHE A 165 8.49 -13.24 3.26
N SER A 166 7.23 -12.82 3.40
CA SER A 166 6.03 -13.63 3.13
C SER A 166 4.94 -12.78 2.45
N GLU A 167 3.79 -13.38 2.16
CA GLU A 167 2.66 -12.65 1.57
C GLU A 167 2.14 -11.57 2.52
N ASP A 168 2.22 -11.85 3.83
CA ASP A 168 1.82 -10.96 4.91
C ASP A 168 2.96 -10.03 5.38
N ASN A 169 4.21 -10.34 5.03
CA ASN A 169 5.39 -9.55 5.41
C ASN A 169 6.24 -9.16 4.18
N GLN A 170 5.89 -8.02 3.56
CA GLN A 170 6.65 -7.40 2.46
C GLN A 170 7.48 -6.25 3.00
N GLY A 171 8.65 -5.99 2.41
CA GLY A 171 9.48 -4.89 2.90
C GLY A 171 10.71 -4.56 2.07
N ALA A 172 11.60 -3.79 2.68
CA ALA A 172 12.87 -3.40 2.09
C ALA A 172 13.94 -4.50 2.22
N TRP A 173 14.70 -4.68 1.14
CA TRP A 173 15.77 -5.66 1.07
C TRP A 173 17.14 -4.99 0.96
N VAL A 174 17.99 -5.22 1.97
CA VAL A 174 19.36 -4.67 1.99
C VAL A 174 20.40 -5.75 1.69
N THR A 175 21.23 -5.52 0.69
CA THR A 175 22.43 -6.34 0.42
C THR A 175 23.68 -5.66 0.92
N ILE A 176 24.54 -6.39 1.62
CA ILE A 176 25.86 -5.91 2.04
C ILE A 176 26.92 -6.80 1.41
N VAL A 177 27.78 -6.19 0.59
CA VAL A 177 29.03 -6.76 0.09
C VAL A 177 30.16 -6.17 0.93
N ASP A 178 30.78 -7.01 1.76
CA ASP A 178 31.82 -6.56 2.68
C ASP A 178 33.17 -6.30 1.97
N GLU A 179 34.18 -5.88 2.73
CA GLU A 179 35.52 -5.62 2.17
C GLU A 179 36.22 -6.87 1.61
N THR A 180 35.77 -8.07 2.00
CA THR A 180 36.29 -9.36 1.51
C THR A 180 35.55 -9.87 0.28
N GLY A 181 34.42 -9.25 -0.07
CA GLY A 181 33.52 -9.67 -1.14
C GLY A 181 32.46 -10.68 -0.69
N GLU A 182 32.33 -10.93 0.62
CA GLU A 182 31.24 -11.73 1.17
C GLU A 182 29.92 -10.97 1.06
N VAL A 183 28.88 -11.68 0.61
CA VAL A 183 27.56 -11.11 0.37
C VAL A 183 26.61 -11.61 1.44
N SER A 184 25.92 -10.69 2.11
CA SER A 184 24.87 -11.03 3.07
C SER A 184 23.65 -10.14 2.85
N GLN A 185 22.47 -10.66 3.19
CA GLN A 185 21.18 -9.98 2.99
C GLN A 185 20.55 -9.63 4.33
N ARG A 186 19.79 -8.55 4.40
CA ARG A 186 18.96 -8.14 5.54
C ARG A 186 17.56 -7.78 5.06
N GLY A 187 16.57 -8.09 5.87
CA GLY A 187 15.19 -7.67 5.68
C GLY A 187 14.81 -6.61 6.70
N MET A 188 13.94 -5.70 6.31
CA MET A 188 13.34 -4.68 7.15
C MET A 188 12.01 -4.26 6.53
N VAL A 189 11.12 -3.64 7.31
CA VAL A 189 9.80 -3.19 6.82
C VAL A 189 9.98 -2.12 5.73
N GLU A 190 10.84 -1.14 6.01
CA GLU A 190 11.19 -0.04 5.12
C GLU A 190 12.61 0.46 5.47
N LEU A 191 13.33 1.10 4.54
CA LEU A 191 14.62 1.74 4.83
C LEU A 191 14.43 2.88 5.84
N SER A 192 15.12 2.78 6.96
CA SER A 192 15.08 3.75 8.05
C SER A 192 15.77 5.08 7.74
N GLU A 193 15.39 6.13 8.47
CA GLU A 193 15.94 7.48 8.31
C GLU A 193 17.45 7.56 8.61
N ASP A 194 17.97 6.78 9.56
CA ASP A 194 19.41 6.70 9.83
C ASP A 194 20.20 6.13 8.64
N VAL A 195 19.67 5.09 7.97
CA VAL A 195 20.22 4.50 6.74
C VAL A 195 20.28 5.55 5.64
N LEU A 196 19.19 6.29 5.42
CA LEU A 196 19.11 7.32 4.41
C LEU A 196 20.04 8.51 4.70
N SER A 197 20.15 8.90 5.97
CA SER A 197 20.93 10.06 6.41
C SER A 197 22.40 9.76 6.73
N GLY A 198 22.82 8.48 6.72
CA GLY A 198 24.19 8.05 6.99
C GLY A 198 24.69 8.41 8.40
N LYS A 199 23.78 8.50 9.37
CA LYS A 199 24.10 8.93 10.75
C LYS A 199 24.53 7.75 11.62
N GLY A 200 25.60 7.91 12.39
CA GLY A 200 25.96 6.93 13.42
C GLY A 200 26.66 5.69 12.86
N SER A 201 26.37 4.53 13.45
CA SER A 201 26.99 3.24 13.13
C SER A 201 26.11 2.32 12.29
N VAL A 202 25.22 2.89 11.46
CA VAL A 202 24.23 2.18 10.62
C VAL A 202 24.77 0.90 9.99
N LEU A 203 25.93 0.96 9.32
CA LEU A 203 26.45 -0.21 8.62
C LEU A 203 26.83 -1.34 9.59
N ALA A 204 27.33 -1.02 10.78
CA ALA A 204 27.60 -2.00 11.82
C ALA A 204 26.30 -2.58 12.39
N GLU A 205 25.26 -1.75 12.52
CA GLU A 205 23.94 -2.17 13.00
C GLU A 205 23.24 -3.08 11.98
N LEU A 206 23.27 -2.72 10.69
CA LEU A 206 22.81 -3.58 9.59
C LEU A 206 23.56 -4.91 9.55
N ILE A 207 24.89 -4.90 9.76
CA ILE A 207 25.68 -6.14 9.83
C ILE A 207 25.26 -7.00 11.02
N ALA A 208 24.92 -6.37 12.16
CA ALA A 208 24.52 -7.05 13.38
C ALA A 208 23.11 -7.68 13.31
N LEU A 209 22.25 -7.21 12.40
CA LEU A 209 20.97 -7.85 12.12
C LEU A 209 21.14 -9.30 11.67
N GLN A 210 20.14 -10.13 11.93
CA GLN A 210 20.11 -11.52 11.47
C GLN A 210 20.11 -11.58 9.93
N PRO A 211 21.00 -12.38 9.30
CA PRO A 211 20.96 -12.59 7.86
C PRO A 211 19.66 -13.27 7.45
N VAL A 212 19.12 -12.85 6.31
CA VAL A 212 17.94 -13.46 5.68
C VAL A 212 18.35 -14.16 4.38
N ASP A 213 17.55 -15.13 3.95
CA ASP A 213 17.67 -15.66 2.59
C ASP A 213 17.29 -14.60 1.55
N LEU A 214 17.75 -14.77 0.32
CA LEU A 214 17.41 -13.86 -0.78
C LEU A 214 15.89 -13.87 -1.03
N PRO A 215 15.18 -12.75 -0.79
CA PRO A 215 13.73 -12.72 -0.97
C PRO A 215 13.34 -12.80 -2.44
N ALA A 216 12.18 -13.37 -2.74
CA ALA A 216 11.58 -13.28 -4.06
C ALA A 216 11.10 -11.84 -4.34
N GLU A 217 11.13 -11.40 -5.61
CA GLU A 217 10.74 -10.02 -5.98
C GLU A 217 9.31 -9.66 -5.51
N LYS A 218 8.41 -10.66 -5.43
CA LYS A 218 7.03 -10.44 -4.97
C LYS A 218 6.90 -10.00 -3.51
N PHE A 219 7.96 -10.10 -2.70
CA PHE A 219 7.94 -9.71 -1.30
C PHE A 219 8.76 -8.44 -1.01
N VAL A 220 9.33 -7.83 -2.05
CA VAL A 220 10.24 -6.68 -1.90
C VAL A 220 9.60 -5.42 -2.47
N THR A 221 9.55 -4.36 -1.68
CA THR A 221 9.00 -3.05 -2.08
C THR A 221 10.11 -2.09 -2.52
N GLU A 222 11.24 -2.11 -1.81
CA GLU A 222 12.45 -1.34 -2.12
C GLU A 222 13.72 -2.14 -1.80
N GLY A 223 14.86 -1.68 -2.33
CA GLY A 223 16.13 -2.34 -2.14
C GLY A 223 17.33 -1.40 -2.13
N LEU A 224 18.31 -1.77 -1.31
CA LEU A 224 19.56 -1.03 -1.14
C LEU A 224 20.73 -2.00 -1.12
N LEU A 225 21.75 -1.76 -1.93
CA LEU A 225 23.00 -2.52 -1.89
C LEU A 225 24.14 -1.62 -1.42
N PHE A 226 24.88 -2.09 -0.41
CA PHE A 226 26.15 -1.52 0.05
C PHE A 226 27.31 -2.37 -0.47
N ASP A 227 28.16 -1.79 -1.32
CA ASP A 227 29.46 -2.36 -1.70
C ASP A 227 30.57 -1.62 -0.97
N GLN A 228 31.06 -2.21 0.13
CA GLN A 228 32.07 -1.60 0.98
C GLN A 228 33.43 -1.49 0.28
N GLN A 229 33.75 -2.47 -0.59
CA GLN A 229 35.02 -2.49 -1.32
C GLN A 229 35.11 -1.33 -2.30
N GLN A 230 34.03 -1.02 -3.00
CA GLN A 230 33.98 0.04 -4.01
C GLN A 230 33.46 1.38 -3.45
N ARG A 231 33.01 1.42 -2.19
CA ARG A 231 32.29 2.56 -1.60
C ARG A 231 31.13 2.98 -2.51
N ARG A 232 30.34 2.01 -2.93
CA ARG A 232 29.21 2.20 -3.85
C ARG A 232 27.91 1.78 -3.17
N MET A 233 26.89 2.61 -3.31
CA MET A 233 25.53 2.31 -2.90
C MET A 233 24.62 2.30 -4.12
N VAL A 234 23.65 1.41 -4.09
CA VAL A 234 22.75 1.20 -5.20
C VAL A 234 21.33 1.07 -4.66
N TYR A 235 20.47 2.02 -5.01
CA TYR A 235 19.10 2.11 -4.51
C TYR A 235 18.06 1.88 -5.61
N TRP A 236 16.95 1.25 -5.24
CA TRP A 236 15.71 1.26 -6.03
C TRP A 236 14.51 1.12 -5.11
N GLY A 237 13.38 1.71 -5.47
CA GLY A 237 12.19 1.73 -4.63
C GLY A 237 11.34 2.95 -4.93
N GLN A 238 10.36 3.19 -4.06
CA GLN A 238 9.55 4.41 -4.10
C GLN A 238 10.36 5.62 -3.59
N GLY A 239 9.87 6.85 -3.79
CA GLY A 239 10.61 8.07 -3.39
C GLY A 239 11.76 8.50 -4.33
N GLY A 240 12.20 7.65 -5.25
CA GLY A 240 12.97 8.02 -6.44
C GLY A 240 14.17 8.94 -6.17
N GLU A 241 14.23 10.07 -6.88
CA GLU A 241 15.34 11.04 -6.76
C GLU A 241 15.48 11.67 -5.37
N LYS A 242 14.38 11.83 -4.62
CA LYS A 242 14.41 12.45 -3.27
C LYS A 242 15.26 11.61 -2.32
N LEU A 243 15.00 10.31 -2.27
CA LEU A 243 15.75 9.39 -1.41
C LEU A 243 17.20 9.21 -1.88
N VAL A 244 17.43 9.18 -3.20
CA VAL A 244 18.79 9.17 -3.75
C VAL A 244 19.58 10.41 -3.33
N ARG A 245 18.95 11.60 -3.33
CA ARG A 245 19.57 12.83 -2.83
C ARG A 245 19.82 12.78 -1.32
N LYS A 246 18.89 12.23 -0.53
CA LYS A 246 19.10 11.99 0.91
C LYS A 246 20.34 11.11 1.11
N LEU A 247 20.42 9.97 0.43
CA LEU A 247 21.57 9.05 0.47
C LEU A 247 22.89 9.72 0.05
N GLN A 248 22.89 10.48 -1.06
CA GLN A 248 24.07 11.21 -1.53
C GLN A 248 24.57 12.24 -0.52
N THR A 249 23.63 12.88 0.20
CA THR A 249 23.97 13.89 1.23
C THR A 249 24.45 13.23 2.51
N GLY A 250 23.81 12.12 2.92
CA GLY A 250 24.14 11.38 4.13
C GLY A 250 25.46 10.59 4.04
N TRP A 251 25.81 10.14 2.82
CA TRP A 251 26.99 9.32 2.56
C TRP A 251 27.93 9.98 1.54
N PRO A 252 28.57 11.12 1.87
CA PRO A 252 29.32 11.93 0.91
C PRO A 252 30.56 11.23 0.32
N ASP A 253 31.10 10.22 1.02
CA ASP A 253 32.24 9.43 0.57
C ASP A 253 31.84 8.19 -0.25
N TRP A 254 30.55 8.01 -0.53
CA TRP A 254 30.01 6.89 -1.30
C TRP A 254 29.46 7.35 -2.65
N THR A 255 29.63 6.51 -3.66
CA THR A 255 28.99 6.71 -4.97
C THR A 255 27.58 6.11 -4.92
N VAL A 256 26.55 6.94 -5.03
CA VAL A 256 25.14 6.49 -4.99
C VAL A 256 24.56 6.44 -6.40
N GLU A 257 24.01 5.28 -6.76
CA GLU A 257 23.38 5.02 -8.05
C GLU A 257 21.93 4.54 -7.87
N THR A 258 21.12 4.73 -8.91
CA THR A 258 19.74 4.22 -8.96
C THR A 258 19.64 3.10 -9.97
N LEU A 259 19.00 1.98 -9.59
CA LEU A 259 18.71 0.88 -10.52
C LEU A 259 17.35 1.07 -11.17
N LEU A 260 17.33 1.05 -12.50
CA LEU A 260 16.09 1.15 -13.25
C LEU A 260 15.30 -0.16 -13.20
N ASP A 261 15.97 -1.31 -13.33
CA ASP A 261 15.34 -2.64 -13.27
C ASP A 261 15.31 -3.22 -11.84
N GLY A 262 15.59 -2.38 -10.84
CA GLY A 262 15.50 -2.66 -9.42
C GLY A 262 16.08 -4.00 -8.98
N TYR A 263 15.19 -4.90 -8.55
CA TYR A 263 15.49 -6.23 -8.02
C TYR A 263 16.48 -7.02 -8.88
N LEU A 264 16.25 -7.11 -10.19
CA LEU A 264 17.11 -7.89 -11.10
C LEU A 264 18.54 -7.37 -11.14
N GLN A 265 18.69 -6.04 -11.17
CA GLN A 265 20.01 -5.40 -11.19
C GLN A 265 20.72 -5.56 -9.83
N GLN A 266 20.00 -5.56 -8.70
CA GLN A 266 20.59 -5.84 -7.39
C GLN A 266 21.05 -7.30 -7.27
N CYS A 267 20.26 -8.27 -7.74
CA CYS A 267 20.68 -9.68 -7.82
C CYS A 267 21.94 -9.86 -8.69
N GLN A 268 21.99 -9.21 -9.86
CA GLN A 268 23.17 -9.23 -10.72
C GLN A 268 24.40 -8.59 -10.06
N ALA A 269 24.23 -7.44 -9.42
CA ALA A 269 25.31 -6.72 -8.74
C ALA A 269 25.86 -7.51 -7.54
N SER A 270 25.01 -8.26 -6.85
CA SER A 270 25.38 -9.12 -5.71
C SER A 270 25.84 -10.53 -6.13
N GLY A 271 25.76 -10.87 -7.42
CA GLY A 271 26.11 -12.21 -7.92
C GLY A 271 25.15 -13.33 -7.49
N GLN A 272 23.95 -12.96 -7.01
CA GLN A 272 22.95 -13.90 -6.52
C GLN A 272 21.91 -14.22 -7.59
N ALA A 273 21.44 -15.47 -7.63
CA ALA A 273 20.35 -15.88 -8.51
C ALA A 273 19.00 -15.60 -7.83
N GLY A 274 18.43 -14.42 -8.08
CA GLY A 274 17.12 -14.02 -7.57
C GLY A 274 15.95 -14.81 -8.15
N VAL A 275 14.77 -14.57 -7.58
CA VAL A 275 13.48 -15.07 -8.07
C VAL A 275 12.64 -13.87 -8.53
N PRO A 276 12.88 -13.38 -9.76
CA PRO A 276 12.13 -12.25 -10.30
C PRO A 276 10.70 -12.67 -10.64
N MET A 277 9.78 -11.73 -10.53
CA MET A 277 8.43 -11.88 -11.07
C MET A 277 8.47 -11.85 -12.60
N SER A 278 7.52 -12.51 -13.23
CA SER A 278 7.18 -12.27 -14.63
C SER A 278 6.35 -11.00 -14.77
N ASP A 279 6.34 -10.38 -15.94
CA ASP A 279 5.47 -9.21 -16.18
C ASP A 279 3.99 -9.57 -15.99
N ALA A 280 3.60 -10.82 -16.27
CA ALA A 280 2.23 -11.31 -16.08
C ALA A 280 1.85 -11.35 -14.59
N GLU A 281 2.75 -11.81 -13.72
CA GLU A 281 2.55 -11.78 -12.26
C GLU A 281 2.45 -10.35 -11.73
N VAL A 282 3.31 -9.44 -12.22
CA VAL A 282 3.29 -8.03 -11.79
C VAL A 282 1.99 -7.36 -12.23
N LEU A 283 1.58 -7.57 -13.48
CA LEU A 283 0.31 -7.09 -14.03
C LEU A 283 -0.89 -7.66 -13.25
N GLY A 284 -0.84 -8.94 -12.88
CA GLY A 284 -1.91 -9.59 -12.12
C GLY A 284 -2.19 -8.91 -10.78
N GLY A 285 -1.18 -8.29 -10.16
CA GLY A 285 -1.32 -7.57 -8.90
C GLY A 285 -1.98 -6.19 -8.96
N PHE A 286 -2.20 -5.60 -10.14
CA PHE A 286 -2.85 -4.28 -10.26
C PHE A 286 -3.87 -4.13 -11.40
N LEU A 287 -3.84 -4.99 -12.41
CA LEU A 287 -4.83 -4.97 -13.50
C LEU A 287 -6.29 -5.11 -13.02
N PRO A 288 -6.63 -5.93 -12.01
CA PRO A 288 -7.99 -5.98 -11.49
C PRO A 288 -8.49 -4.58 -11.11
N GLY A 289 -7.67 -3.81 -10.39
CA GLY A 289 -7.97 -2.43 -9.98
C GLY A 289 -8.28 -1.52 -11.17
N LEU A 290 -7.47 -1.62 -12.24
CA LEU A 290 -7.68 -0.84 -13.46
C LEU A 290 -8.93 -1.26 -14.24
N LEU A 291 -9.30 -2.55 -14.21
CA LEU A 291 -10.47 -3.09 -14.89
C LEU A 291 -11.78 -2.83 -14.14
N SER A 292 -11.74 -2.54 -12.85
CA SER A 292 -12.95 -2.31 -12.05
C SER A 292 -13.76 -1.12 -12.55
N ASN A 293 -15.03 -1.37 -12.88
CA ASN A 293 -16.00 -0.33 -13.29
C ASN A 293 -16.89 0.17 -12.14
N LYS A 294 -16.59 -0.24 -10.91
CA LYS A 294 -17.37 0.09 -9.72
C LYS A 294 -16.72 1.25 -8.98
N ARG A 295 -17.53 2.05 -8.29
CA ARG A 295 -17.00 2.97 -7.28
C ARG A 295 -16.28 2.16 -6.23
N LEU A 296 -15.12 2.66 -5.80
CA LEU A 296 -14.45 2.15 -4.61
C LEU A 296 -15.29 2.58 -3.43
N ASP A 297 -16.26 1.75 -3.05
CA ASP A 297 -17.07 2.00 -1.87
C ASP A 297 -16.27 1.53 -0.66
N MET A 298 -15.81 2.47 0.16
CA MET A 298 -15.13 2.15 1.42
C MET A 298 -16.00 1.30 2.34
N ALA A 299 -17.33 1.30 2.23
CA ALA A 299 -18.17 0.35 2.97
C ALA A 299 -17.95 -1.10 2.50
N ASN A 300 -17.71 -1.32 1.21
CA ASN A 300 -17.36 -2.64 0.67
C ASN A 300 -15.91 -3.01 1.00
N LEU A 301 -15.00 -2.04 0.93
CA LEU A 301 -13.58 -2.22 1.28
C LEU A 301 -13.42 -2.54 2.78
N LEU A 302 -14.06 -1.76 3.66
CA LEU A 302 -14.18 -2.04 5.10
C LEU A 302 -15.04 -3.26 5.40
N GLY A 303 -15.97 -3.64 4.52
CA GLY A 303 -16.75 -4.87 4.65
C GLY A 303 -15.90 -6.12 4.40
N ALA A 304 -15.02 -6.06 3.40
CA ALA A 304 -14.08 -7.10 3.02
C ALA A 304 -12.88 -7.19 3.99
N MET A 305 -12.24 -6.05 4.33
CA MET A 305 -11.28 -5.97 5.45
C MET A 305 -11.94 -6.32 6.78
N GLY A 306 -13.21 -5.98 6.93
CA GLY A 306 -14.06 -6.42 8.04
C GLY A 306 -14.15 -7.93 8.12
N GLY A 307 -13.95 -8.67 7.03
CA GLY A 307 -13.87 -10.13 7.02
C GLY A 307 -12.64 -10.67 7.76
N SER A 308 -11.46 -10.12 7.51
CA SER A 308 -10.22 -10.49 8.21
C SER A 308 -10.23 -9.97 9.65
N LEU A 309 -10.62 -8.71 9.87
CA LEU A 309 -10.84 -8.15 11.22
C LEU A 309 -11.89 -8.93 12.00
N LYS A 310 -12.94 -9.44 11.35
CA LYS A 310 -13.94 -10.30 11.99
C LYS A 310 -13.39 -11.67 12.30
N LYS A 311 -12.52 -12.25 11.46
CA LYS A 311 -11.81 -13.50 11.81
C LYS A 311 -10.92 -13.28 13.04
N SER A 312 -10.11 -12.22 13.07
CA SER A 312 -9.27 -11.88 14.23
C SER A 312 -10.10 -11.53 15.47
N ALA A 313 -11.18 -10.76 15.32
CA ALA A 313 -12.08 -10.44 16.43
C ALA A 313 -12.84 -11.66 16.93
N ILE A 314 -13.20 -12.62 16.06
CA ILE A 314 -13.78 -13.91 16.49
C ILE A 314 -12.75 -14.73 17.27
N LYS A 315 -11.49 -14.80 16.81
CA LYS A 315 -10.40 -15.46 17.54
C LYS A 315 -10.19 -14.81 18.92
N ALA A 316 -10.05 -13.49 18.97
CA ALA A 316 -9.89 -12.73 20.21
C ALA A 316 -11.11 -12.89 21.15
N THR A 317 -12.32 -12.90 20.62
CA THR A 317 -13.55 -13.14 21.40
C THR A 317 -13.59 -14.57 21.95
N GLY A 318 -13.11 -15.55 21.18
CA GLY A 318 -12.95 -16.94 21.62
C GLY A 318 -11.96 -17.07 22.78
N CYS A 319 -10.76 -16.48 22.63
CA CYS A 319 -9.74 -16.44 23.67
C CYS A 319 -10.25 -15.73 24.94
N LEU A 320 -10.85 -14.55 24.80
CA LEU A 320 -11.46 -13.84 25.94
C LEU A 320 -12.56 -14.66 26.64
N THR A 321 -13.39 -15.37 25.87
CA THR A 321 -14.43 -16.25 26.44
C THR A 321 -13.81 -17.39 27.24
N PHE A 322 -12.71 -17.97 26.75
CA PHE A 322 -11.98 -19.03 27.42
C PHE A 322 -11.34 -18.53 28.73
N VAL A 323 -10.60 -17.41 28.68
CA VAL A 323 -9.99 -16.77 29.85
C VAL A 323 -11.04 -16.44 30.92
N LEU A 324 -12.21 -15.94 30.51
CA LEU A 324 -13.30 -15.63 31.45
C LEU A 324 -14.03 -16.88 31.97
N ALA A 325 -14.01 -17.99 31.21
CA ALA A 325 -14.62 -19.26 31.61
C ALA A 325 -13.71 -20.08 32.56
N LEU A 326 -12.38 -19.93 32.45
CA LEU A 326 -11.41 -20.70 33.22
C LEU A 326 -11.63 -20.60 34.75
N PRO A 327 -11.82 -19.41 35.36
CA PRO A 327 -12.09 -19.30 36.79
C PRO A 327 -13.38 -20.02 37.22
N ILE A 328 -14.41 -19.99 36.36
CA ILE A 328 -15.70 -20.65 36.62
C ILE A 328 -15.50 -22.17 36.63
N LEU A 329 -14.75 -22.69 35.66
CA LEU A 329 -14.42 -24.11 35.56
C LEU A 329 -13.56 -24.57 36.74
N LEU A 330 -12.54 -23.80 37.14
CA LEU A 330 -11.70 -24.12 38.30
C LEU A 330 -12.53 -24.21 39.58
N VAL A 331 -13.43 -23.25 39.84
CA VAL A 331 -14.33 -23.30 41.00
C VAL A 331 -15.24 -24.53 40.94
N ALA A 332 -15.76 -24.90 39.77
CA ALA A 332 -16.58 -26.09 39.59
C ALA A 332 -15.81 -27.37 39.95
N VAL A 333 -14.56 -27.47 39.51
CA VAL A 333 -13.66 -28.59 39.80
C VAL A 333 -13.42 -28.71 41.30
N PHE A 334 -13.11 -27.62 41.99
CA PHE A 334 -12.78 -27.64 43.42
C PHE A 334 -14.00 -27.83 44.32
N THR A 335 -15.19 -27.35 43.93
CA THR A 335 -16.40 -27.40 44.76
C THR A 335 -17.36 -28.54 44.40
N GLY A 336 -17.22 -29.12 43.21
CA GLY A 336 -18.13 -30.15 42.68
C GLY A 336 -19.47 -29.63 42.18
N LEU A 337 -19.67 -28.31 42.11
CA LEU A 337 -20.94 -27.66 41.73
C LEU A 337 -21.06 -27.45 40.21
N TRP A 338 -21.06 -28.55 39.45
CA TRP A 338 -21.06 -28.51 37.98
C TRP A 338 -22.31 -27.89 37.36
N GLU A 339 -23.49 -28.06 37.98
CA GLU A 339 -24.74 -27.48 37.47
C GLU A 339 -24.71 -25.94 37.53
N GLU A 340 -24.26 -25.38 38.65
CA GLU A 340 -24.19 -23.92 38.85
C GLU A 340 -23.14 -23.29 37.92
N ALA A 341 -21.99 -23.94 37.77
CA ALA A 341 -20.96 -23.53 36.82
C ALA A 341 -21.46 -23.56 35.37
N GLY A 342 -22.27 -24.57 35.00
CA GLY A 342 -22.89 -24.65 33.67
C GLY A 342 -23.80 -23.46 33.36
N TYR A 343 -24.62 -23.03 34.33
CA TYR A 343 -25.46 -21.85 34.17
C TYR A 343 -24.65 -20.55 34.08
N ALA A 344 -23.58 -20.42 34.88
CA ALA A 344 -22.70 -19.25 34.84
C ALA A 344 -21.96 -19.14 33.49
N LEU A 345 -21.48 -20.26 32.95
CA LEU A 345 -20.77 -20.31 31.68
C LEU A 345 -21.70 -20.01 30.50
N LEU A 346 -22.93 -20.53 30.53
CA LEU A 346 -23.96 -20.14 29.55
C LEU A 346 -24.26 -18.64 29.61
N GLY A 347 -24.40 -18.07 30.81
CA GLY A 347 -24.61 -16.64 31.00
C GLY A 347 -23.46 -15.79 30.45
N LEU A 348 -22.23 -16.20 30.71
CA LEU A 348 -21.02 -15.57 30.18
C LEU A 348 -21.02 -15.53 28.65
N VAL A 349 -21.23 -16.69 27.99
CA VAL A 349 -21.27 -16.79 26.53
C VAL A 349 -22.33 -15.86 25.94
N VAL A 350 -23.53 -15.83 26.54
CA VAL A 350 -24.62 -14.95 26.10
C VAL A 350 -24.21 -13.48 26.22
N ILE A 351 -23.58 -13.07 27.33
CA ILE A 351 -23.11 -11.69 27.54
C ILE A 351 -22.06 -11.30 26.50
N VAL A 352 -21.07 -12.16 26.25
CA VAL A 352 -20.00 -11.92 25.28
C VAL A 352 -20.57 -11.78 23.87
N VAL A 353 -21.47 -12.69 23.45
CA VAL A 353 -22.10 -12.64 22.12
C VAL A 353 -22.96 -11.38 21.95
N ILE A 354 -23.73 -10.98 22.98
CA ILE A 354 -24.51 -9.75 22.94
C ILE A 354 -23.59 -8.53 22.88
N GLY A 355 -22.53 -8.50 23.70
CA GLY A 355 -21.53 -7.43 23.71
C GLY A 355 -20.90 -7.23 22.34
N PHE A 356 -20.43 -8.33 21.72
CA PHE A 356 -19.88 -8.32 20.36
C PHE A 356 -20.89 -7.75 19.34
N LYS A 357 -22.15 -8.20 19.38
CA LYS A 357 -23.19 -7.71 18.47
C LYS A 357 -23.51 -6.23 18.65
N VAL A 358 -23.45 -5.71 19.88
CA VAL A 358 -23.64 -4.28 20.17
C VAL A 358 -22.48 -3.46 19.64
N ILE A 359 -21.24 -3.92 19.79
CA ILE A 359 -20.05 -3.27 19.23
C ILE A 359 -20.14 -3.27 17.70
N GLU A 360 -20.45 -4.42 17.08
CA GLU A 360 -20.62 -4.55 15.63
C GLU A 360 -21.68 -3.55 15.11
N ALA A 361 -22.84 -3.46 15.77
CA ALA A 361 -23.90 -2.53 15.40
C ALA A 361 -23.49 -1.06 15.56
N LYS A 362 -22.76 -0.72 16.64
CA LYS A 362 -22.24 0.64 16.85
C LYS A 362 -21.20 1.03 15.81
N VAL A 363 -20.27 0.14 15.49
CA VAL A 363 -19.24 0.37 14.47
C VAL A 363 -19.90 0.56 13.11
N LYS A 364 -20.82 -0.33 12.72
CA LYS A 364 -21.59 -0.19 11.47
C LYS A 364 -22.36 1.12 11.39
N SER A 365 -23.07 1.51 12.47
CA SER A 365 -23.80 2.77 12.50
C SER A 365 -22.88 3.99 12.42
N LYS A 366 -21.71 3.93 13.06
CA LYS A 366 -20.72 5.02 13.02
C LYS A 366 -20.12 5.16 11.62
N ILE A 367 -19.76 4.04 10.99
CA ILE A 367 -19.29 4.00 9.59
C ILE A 367 -20.39 4.54 8.65
N GLN A 368 -21.63 4.08 8.79
CA GLN A 368 -22.74 4.55 7.96
C GLN A 368 -23.04 6.05 8.15
N ASN A 369 -22.92 6.57 9.36
CA ASN A 369 -23.11 8.00 9.63
C ASN A 369 -21.95 8.86 9.10
N VAL A 370 -20.73 8.31 9.07
CA VAL A 370 -19.54 8.98 8.47
C VAL A 370 -19.61 8.94 6.95
N LEU A 371 -20.18 7.88 6.36
CA LEU A 371 -20.30 7.72 4.91
C LEU A 371 -21.54 8.43 4.33
N GLY A 372 -22.66 8.51 5.07
CA GLY A 372 -23.94 9.01 4.57
C GLY A 372 -24.21 10.52 4.71
N SER A 373 -23.19 11.37 4.93
CA SER A 373 -23.40 12.83 5.04
C SER A 373 -23.26 13.54 3.68
N SER A 374 -24.41 14.04 3.20
CA SER A 374 -24.68 15.21 2.35
C SER A 374 -24.08 15.38 0.93
N ASP A 375 -22.97 14.75 0.56
CA ASP A 375 -22.37 14.94 -0.80
C ASP A 375 -22.86 13.96 -1.87
N ASP A 376 -23.66 12.96 -1.49
CA ASP A 376 -24.19 11.94 -2.39
C ASP A 376 -24.99 12.52 -3.57
N ALA A 377 -25.62 13.69 -3.40
CA ALA A 377 -26.50 14.28 -4.41
C ALA A 377 -25.76 14.84 -5.65
N MET A 378 -24.53 15.36 -5.51
CA MET A 378 -23.70 15.74 -6.66
C MET A 378 -23.01 14.52 -7.27
N GLN A 379 -22.65 13.54 -6.42
CA GLN A 379 -21.97 12.34 -6.88
C GLN A 379 -22.89 11.39 -7.66
N GLU A 380 -24.21 11.36 -7.47
CA GLU A 380 -25.11 10.45 -8.22
C GLU A 380 -25.11 10.65 -9.75
N GLN A 381 -24.64 11.80 -10.27
CA GLN A 381 -24.66 12.09 -11.71
C GLN A 381 -23.39 11.67 -12.47
N ARG A 382 -22.25 11.53 -11.77
CA ARG A 382 -20.97 11.16 -12.39
C ARG A 382 -20.91 9.65 -12.67
N PRO A 383 -20.36 9.21 -13.81
CA PRO A 383 -19.98 7.80 -13.97
C PRO A 383 -19.06 7.36 -12.83
N PRO A 384 -19.16 6.11 -12.36
CA PRO A 384 -18.37 5.63 -11.23
C PRO A 384 -16.86 5.67 -11.45
N VAL A 385 -16.43 5.63 -12.71
CA VAL A 385 -15.04 5.60 -13.16
C VAL A 385 -14.95 6.19 -14.57
N ALA A 386 -13.75 6.55 -15.01
CA ALA A 386 -13.46 6.84 -16.40
C ALA A 386 -13.45 5.57 -17.26
N GLY A 387 -13.50 5.76 -18.58
CA GLY A 387 -13.43 4.67 -19.56
C GLY A 387 -14.76 3.96 -19.84
N PRO A 388 -14.72 2.84 -20.59
CA PRO A 388 -15.92 2.08 -20.97
C PRO A 388 -16.62 1.49 -19.75
N MET A 389 -17.93 1.68 -19.64
CA MET A 389 -18.71 1.11 -18.53
C MET A 389 -19.01 -0.38 -18.70
N ASP A 390 -19.07 -0.86 -19.94
CA ASP A 390 -19.24 -2.27 -20.28
C ASP A 390 -17.95 -3.05 -20.00
N GLU A 391 -18.05 -4.11 -19.21
CA GLU A 391 -16.88 -4.89 -18.79
C GLU A 391 -16.19 -5.57 -19.97
N ALA A 392 -16.94 -6.13 -20.91
CA ALA A 392 -16.37 -6.81 -22.08
C ALA A 392 -15.62 -5.82 -22.98
N GLU A 393 -16.17 -4.62 -23.19
CA GLU A 393 -15.49 -3.54 -23.91
C GLU A 393 -14.22 -3.09 -23.18
N ARG A 394 -14.28 -2.94 -21.85
CA ARG A 394 -13.15 -2.55 -21.02
C ARG A 394 -12.00 -3.55 -21.08
N ARG A 395 -12.28 -4.84 -20.89
CA ARG A 395 -11.29 -5.92 -21.03
C ARG A 395 -10.70 -5.95 -22.42
N LYS A 396 -11.54 -5.81 -23.46
CA LYS A 396 -11.07 -5.76 -24.85
C LYS A 396 -10.12 -4.58 -25.10
N ARG A 397 -10.42 -3.39 -24.60
CA ARG A 397 -9.55 -2.21 -24.75
C ARG A 397 -8.25 -2.36 -23.96
N MET A 398 -8.30 -2.91 -22.74
CA MET A 398 -7.11 -3.20 -21.95
C MET A 398 -6.20 -4.22 -22.66
N ASP A 399 -6.76 -5.31 -23.21
CA ASP A 399 -5.97 -6.31 -23.95
C ASP A 399 -5.34 -5.71 -25.23
N GLN A 400 -6.05 -4.81 -25.92
CA GLN A 400 -5.48 -4.06 -27.05
C GLN A 400 -4.30 -3.17 -26.63
N MET A 401 -4.41 -2.51 -25.47
CA MET A 401 -3.36 -1.66 -24.91
C MET A 401 -2.15 -2.49 -24.49
N LEU A 402 -2.35 -3.57 -23.74
CA LEU A 402 -1.29 -4.50 -23.34
C LEU A 402 -0.53 -5.00 -24.57
N LYS A 403 -1.26 -5.45 -25.60
CA LYS A 403 -0.66 -5.89 -26.87
C LYS A 403 0.13 -4.78 -27.57
N ALA A 404 -0.37 -3.55 -27.58
CA ALA A 404 0.32 -2.42 -28.20
C ALA A 404 1.62 -2.05 -27.46
N CYS A 405 1.64 -2.24 -26.13
CA CYS A 405 2.83 -2.09 -25.29
C CYS A 405 3.75 -3.30 -25.31
N GLN A 406 3.43 -4.37 -26.06
CA GLN A 406 4.17 -5.64 -26.06
C GLN A 406 4.22 -6.32 -24.68
N LEU A 407 3.19 -6.11 -23.87
CA LEU A 407 3.03 -6.70 -22.55
C LEU A 407 2.21 -8.00 -22.64
N PRO A 408 2.28 -8.87 -21.61
CA PRO A 408 1.43 -10.04 -21.51
C PRO A 408 -0.05 -9.69 -21.67
N THR A 409 -0.80 -10.58 -22.33
CA THR A 409 -2.24 -10.44 -22.53
C THR A 409 -3.01 -10.57 -21.21
N LEU A 410 -4.27 -10.14 -21.20
CA LEU A 410 -5.12 -10.33 -20.00
C LEU A 410 -5.20 -11.80 -19.59
N ALA A 411 -5.36 -12.71 -20.56
CA ALA A 411 -5.46 -14.15 -20.30
C ALA A 411 -4.17 -14.75 -19.68
N GLU A 412 -3.01 -14.13 -19.91
CA GLU A 412 -1.73 -14.55 -19.30
C GLU A 412 -1.58 -14.01 -17.87
N ALA A 413 -2.16 -12.84 -17.56
CA ALA A 413 -2.10 -12.20 -16.24
C ALA A 413 -3.21 -12.68 -15.28
N GLU A 414 -4.38 -13.05 -15.82
CA GLU A 414 -5.57 -13.50 -15.06
C GLU A 414 -5.29 -14.61 -14.02
N PRO A 415 -4.45 -15.64 -14.28
CA PRO A 415 -4.10 -16.64 -13.28
C PRO A 415 -3.43 -16.08 -12.01
N TYR A 416 -2.95 -14.84 -12.05
CA TYR A 416 -2.25 -14.15 -10.96
C TYR A 416 -3.09 -13.04 -10.32
N PHE A 417 -4.37 -12.91 -10.70
CA PHE A 417 -5.26 -11.94 -10.07
C PHE A 417 -5.50 -12.37 -8.64
N ASP A 418 -5.12 -11.52 -7.68
CA ASP A 418 -5.30 -11.80 -6.27
C ASP A 418 -6.81 -11.94 -5.93
N ASP A 419 -7.19 -13.07 -5.32
CA ASP A 419 -8.56 -13.38 -4.93
C ASP A 419 -9.18 -12.28 -4.05
N VAL A 420 -8.36 -11.59 -3.24
CA VAL A 420 -8.79 -10.47 -2.41
C VAL A 420 -9.12 -9.24 -3.25
N GLN A 421 -8.32 -8.94 -4.28
CA GLN A 421 -8.63 -7.86 -5.22
C GLN A 421 -9.83 -8.20 -6.10
N GLN A 422 -10.00 -9.47 -6.49
CA GLN A 422 -11.19 -9.91 -7.23
C GLN A 422 -12.47 -9.73 -6.42
N MET A 423 -12.46 -10.11 -5.12
CA MET A 423 -13.58 -9.90 -4.20
C MET A 423 -13.85 -8.42 -3.92
N LEU A 424 -12.80 -7.62 -3.69
CA LEU A 424 -12.91 -6.18 -3.40
C LEU A 424 -13.50 -5.37 -4.56
N LEU A 425 -13.24 -5.82 -5.78
CA LEU A 425 -13.73 -5.19 -7.01
C LEU A 425 -15.02 -5.85 -7.51
N GLY A 426 -15.48 -6.91 -6.82
CA GLY A 426 -16.64 -7.73 -7.16
C GLY A 426 -16.58 -8.25 -8.59
N LEU A 427 -15.41 -8.71 -9.02
CA LEU A 427 -15.20 -9.39 -10.30
C LEU A 427 -15.63 -10.87 -10.25
N ASP A 428 -16.22 -11.31 -9.13
CA ASP A 428 -16.87 -12.61 -9.00
C ASP A 428 -18.20 -12.61 -9.78
N ASP A 429 -18.25 -13.42 -10.85
CA ASP A 429 -19.45 -13.75 -11.64
C ASP A 429 -20.50 -14.55 -10.83
#